data_AF-A0A5B6TEB3-F1
#
_entry.id   AF-A0A5B6TEB3-F1
#
_cell.length_a   1.000
_cell.length_b   1.000
_cell.length_c   1.000
_cell.angle_alpha   90.00
_cell.angle_beta   90.00
_cell.angle_gamma   90.00
#
_symmetry.space_group_name_H-M   'P 1'
#
loop_
_entity.id
_entity.type
_entity.pdbx_description
1 polymer ?
#
loop_
_entity_poly.entity_id
_entity_poly.type
_entity_poly.pdbx_seq_one_letter_code
_entity_poly.pdbx_strand_id
1 'polypeptide(L)'
;MKAVGNILDISTQRDSRHKGIEVHLDSIEYLTSKKDGRYYQDFEYLDELETPLVITGDCLARVSGKPSPDGEYEFKVYDKVGEEYVLNPDKKLFLTVVYDFDEDLNILSEAYYSVTMPNEEFTQFKMEKEKEKSRKNWKGRKKN
;
A
#
# COMPACT_ATOMS: atom_id res chain seq x y z
N MET A 1 10.83 -0.65 -3.61
CA MET A 1 10.20 0.07 -2.48
C MET A 1 11.28 0.79 -1.72
N LYS A 2 10.93 1.85 -0.99
CA LYS A 2 11.90 2.64 -0.22
C LYS A 2 11.20 3.37 0.92
N ALA A 3 11.90 3.58 2.02
CA ALA A 3 11.51 4.52 3.07
C ALA A 3 12.39 5.78 3.05
N VAL A 4 11.79 6.93 3.32
CA VAL A 4 12.50 8.19 3.61
C VAL A 4 12.09 8.64 5.01
N GLY A 5 13.06 8.99 5.85
CA GLY A 5 12.83 9.27 7.27
C GLY A 5 12.66 7.99 8.10
N ASN A 6 12.40 8.16 9.40
CA ASN A 6 12.22 7.04 10.32
C ASN A 6 10.74 6.65 10.44
N ILE A 7 10.35 5.52 9.86
CA ILE A 7 8.97 4.99 9.92
C ILE A 7 8.50 4.82 11.37
N LEU A 8 9.42 4.49 12.29
CA LEU A 8 9.09 4.22 13.69
C LEU A 8 8.66 5.48 14.46
N ASP A 9 8.91 6.67 13.91
CA ASP A 9 8.43 7.94 14.47
C ASP A 9 6.92 8.13 14.26
N ILE A 10 6.30 7.40 13.31
CA ILE A 10 4.86 7.50 13.06
C ILE A 10 4.09 6.94 14.26
N SER A 11 3.41 7.85 14.95
CA SER A 11 2.62 7.54 16.14
C SER A 11 1.29 6.84 15.83
N THR A 12 0.56 6.44 16.88
CA THR A 12 -0.79 5.86 16.74
C THR A 12 -1.89 6.85 16.38
N GLN A 13 -1.55 8.15 16.35
CA GLN A 13 -2.41 9.23 15.88
C GLN A 13 -1.79 9.89 14.64
N ARG A 14 -2.67 10.33 13.75
CA ARG A 14 -2.28 11.05 12.54
C ARG A 14 -1.72 12.44 12.89
N ASP A 15 -0.54 12.76 12.40
CA ASP A 15 0.16 14.00 12.71
C ASP A 15 0.84 14.61 11.47
N SER A 16 0.59 15.90 11.22
CA SER A 16 1.21 16.65 10.12
C SER A 16 2.72 16.78 10.22
N ARG A 17 3.30 16.62 11.42
CA ARG A 17 4.75 16.64 11.63
C ARG A 17 5.44 15.48 10.92
N HIS A 18 4.74 14.38 10.66
CA HIS A 18 5.27 13.21 9.96
C HIS A 18 5.30 13.36 8.42
N LYS A 19 4.95 14.53 7.87
CA LYS A 19 4.92 14.78 6.43
C LYS A 19 6.27 14.52 5.72
N GLY A 20 7.39 14.66 6.44
CA GLY A 20 8.72 14.37 5.91
C GLY A 20 9.09 12.88 5.85
N ILE A 21 8.25 11.99 6.38
CA ILE A 21 8.41 10.55 6.29
C ILE A 21 7.66 10.07 5.04
N GLU A 22 8.28 9.26 4.20
CA GLU A 22 7.68 8.77 2.96
C GLU A 22 7.87 7.26 2.81
N VAL A 23 6.83 6.58 2.36
CA VAL A 23 6.86 5.17 1.98
C VAL A 23 6.59 5.09 0.48
N HIS A 24 7.58 4.59 -0.26
CA HIS A 24 7.54 4.42 -1.71
C HIS A 24 7.22 2.95 -2.00
N LEU A 25 6.05 2.71 -2.57
CA LEU A 25 5.50 1.39 -2.86
C LEU A 25 5.58 1.12 -4.36
N ASP A 26 6.10 -0.04 -4.73
CA ASP A 26 6.22 -0.43 -6.14
C ASP A 26 5.03 -1.26 -6.62
N SER A 27 4.14 -1.66 -5.72
CA SER A 27 2.97 -2.44 -6.05
C SER A 27 1.78 -2.09 -5.16
N ILE A 28 0.59 -2.38 -5.66
CA ILE A 28 -0.68 -2.27 -4.93
C ILE A 28 -1.43 -3.58 -5.12
N GLU A 29 -1.92 -4.16 -4.03
CA GLU A 29 -2.81 -5.31 -4.09
C GLU A 29 -4.27 -4.87 -3.96
N TYR A 30 -5.05 -5.10 -5.01
CA TYR A 30 -6.47 -4.82 -4.99
C TYR A 30 -7.22 -6.07 -4.55
N LEU A 31 -8.16 -5.90 -3.63
CA LEU A 31 -8.89 -6.99 -3.00
C LEU A 31 -10.39 -6.82 -3.19
N THR A 32 -11.10 -7.93 -3.38
CA THR A 32 -12.56 -7.95 -3.32
C THR A 32 -13.03 -9.30 -2.79
N SER A 33 -14.22 -9.33 -2.19
CA SER A 33 -14.86 -10.56 -1.78
C SER A 33 -16.23 -10.67 -2.43
N LYS A 34 -16.50 -11.82 -3.04
CA LYS A 34 -17.78 -12.08 -3.71
C LYS A 34 -18.48 -13.24 -3.01
N LYS A 35 -19.77 -13.06 -2.73
CA LYS A 35 -20.60 -14.13 -2.22
C LYS A 35 -20.84 -15.17 -3.32
N ASP A 36 -20.52 -16.42 -3.03
CA ASP A 36 -20.81 -17.59 -3.86
C ASP A 36 -21.60 -18.63 -3.04
N GLY A 37 -22.90 -18.69 -3.28
CA GLY A 37 -23.82 -19.50 -2.48
C GLY A 37 -23.81 -19.13 -0.99
N ARG A 38 -23.31 -20.05 -0.14
CA ARG A 38 -23.20 -19.87 1.31
C ARG A 38 -21.86 -19.29 1.75
N TYR A 39 -20.89 -19.18 0.85
CA TYR A 39 -19.52 -18.80 1.16
C TYR A 39 -19.19 -17.46 0.52
N TYR A 40 -18.11 -16.84 1.01
CA TYR A 40 -17.45 -15.73 0.35
C TYR A 40 -16.15 -16.25 -0.25
N GLN A 41 -15.87 -15.84 -1.48
CA GLN A 41 -14.62 -16.12 -2.16
C GLN A 41 -13.88 -14.79 -2.35
N ASP A 42 -12.63 -14.76 -1.91
CA ASP A 42 -11.76 -13.60 -2.05
C ASP A 42 -11.02 -13.66 -3.38
N PHE A 43 -10.84 -12.49 -3.98
CA PHE A 43 -10.11 -12.29 -5.23
C PHE A 43 -9.11 -11.16 -5.04
N GLU A 44 -7.93 -11.36 -5.60
CA GLU A 44 -6.83 -10.40 -5.56
C GLU A 44 -6.37 -10.03 -6.98
N TYR A 45 -5.82 -8.84 -7.10
CA TYR A 45 -5.11 -8.37 -8.29
C TYR A 45 -3.91 -7.54 -7.87
N LEU A 46 -2.71 -8.05 -8.13
CA LEU A 46 -1.46 -7.34 -7.92
C LEU A 46 -1.15 -6.43 -9.11
N ASP A 47 -1.03 -5.13 -8.85
CA ASP A 47 -0.61 -4.13 -9.82
C ASP A 47 0.79 -3.63 -9.48
N GLU A 48 1.78 -4.07 -10.26
CA GLU A 48 3.14 -3.53 -10.22
C GLU A 48 3.18 -2.17 -10.93
N LEU A 49 3.67 -1.15 -10.22
CA LEU A 49 3.67 0.23 -10.65
C LEU A 49 4.97 0.58 -11.38
N GLU A 50 4.85 1.19 -12.56
CA GLU A 50 6.02 1.75 -13.27
C GLU A 50 6.61 2.97 -12.54
N THR A 51 5.79 3.67 -11.76
CA THR A 51 6.19 4.80 -10.92
C THR A 51 5.69 4.54 -9.51
N PRO A 52 6.56 4.56 -8.49
CA PRO A 52 6.17 4.24 -7.12
C PRO A 52 5.02 5.12 -6.61
N LEU A 53 4.09 4.49 -5.90
CA LEU A 53 3.12 5.21 -5.09
C LEU A 53 3.83 5.72 -3.83
N VAL A 54 3.74 7.03 -3.59
CA VAL A 54 4.33 7.65 -2.39
C VAL A 54 3.23 7.94 -1.38
N ILE A 55 3.32 7.34 -0.20
CA ILE A 55 2.46 7.64 0.95
C ILE A 55 3.29 8.38 1.99
N THR A 56 2.86 9.58 2.37
CA THR A 56 3.52 10.40 3.38
C THR A 56 3.05 10.06 4.80
N GLY A 57 3.92 10.24 5.79
CA GLY A 57 3.65 9.87 7.18
C GLY A 57 2.50 10.65 7.83
N ASP A 58 2.16 11.83 7.33
CA ASP A 58 0.99 12.61 7.77
C ASP A 58 -0.35 12.03 7.28
N CYS A 59 -0.31 11.08 6.35
CA CYS A 59 -1.44 10.26 5.92
C CYS A 59 -1.50 8.91 6.65
N LEU A 60 -0.61 8.67 7.63
CA LEU A 60 -0.51 7.40 8.33
C LEU A 60 -0.74 7.57 9.82
N ALA A 61 -1.35 6.55 10.43
CA ALA A 61 -1.36 6.38 11.88
C ALA A 61 -1.14 4.91 12.20
N ARG A 62 -0.16 4.61 13.05
CA ARG A 62 0.15 3.24 13.43
C ARG A 62 -1.01 2.61 14.19
N VAL A 63 -1.35 1.37 13.88
CA VAL A 63 -2.32 0.62 14.68
C VAL A 63 -1.71 0.34 16.04
N SER A 64 -2.45 0.63 17.10
CA SER A 64 -2.01 0.34 18.47
C SER A 64 -1.96 -1.16 18.69
N GLY A 65 -0.85 -1.66 19.21
CA GLY A 65 -0.67 -3.07 19.49
C GLY A 65 0.71 -3.34 20.10
N LYS A 66 0.92 -4.58 20.54
CA LYS A 66 2.26 -5.04 20.87
C LYS A 66 3.06 -5.11 19.55
N PRO A 67 4.29 -4.58 19.49
CA PRO A 67 5.14 -4.76 18.32
C PRO A 67 5.25 -6.25 17.97
N SER A 68 5.11 -6.57 16.67
CA SER A 68 5.38 -7.92 16.19
C SER A 68 6.86 -8.25 16.47
N PRO A 69 7.19 -9.47 16.93
CA PRO A 69 8.58 -9.89 17.09
C PRO A 69 9.35 -9.84 15.76
N ASP A 70 8.62 -9.92 14.64
CA ASP A 70 9.18 -9.93 13.28
C ASP A 70 9.34 -8.51 12.71
N GLY A 71 9.15 -7.46 13.53
CA GLY A 71 9.31 -6.07 13.11
C GLY A 71 8.18 -5.58 12.18
N GLU A 72 7.01 -6.23 12.23
CA GLU A 72 5.84 -5.86 11.44
C GLU A 72 5.05 -4.73 12.12
N TYR A 73 4.64 -3.76 11.30
CA TYR A 73 3.87 -2.60 11.69
C TYR A 73 2.68 -2.41 10.75
N GLU A 74 1.47 -2.38 11.34
CA GLU A 74 0.24 -2.05 10.62
C GLU A 74 -0.07 -0.56 10.76
N PHE A 75 -0.51 0.07 9.66
CA PHE A 75 -0.91 1.46 9.61
C PHE A 75 -2.32 1.64 9.05
N LYS A 76 -3.07 2.52 9.70
CA LYS A 76 -4.26 3.15 9.15
C LYS A 76 -3.84 4.19 8.12
N VAL A 77 -4.54 4.20 6.99
CA VAL A 77 -4.25 5.10 5.86
C VAL A 77 -5.35 6.15 5.76
N TYR A 78 -4.95 7.42 5.66
CA TYR A 78 -5.83 8.57 5.54
C TYR A 78 -5.71 9.15 4.15
N ASP A 79 -6.84 9.40 3.50
CA ASP A 79 -6.91 10.14 2.26
C ASP A 79 -6.96 11.63 2.53
N LYS A 80 -6.13 12.38 1.80
CA LYS A 80 -6.14 13.83 1.83
C LYS A 80 -7.18 14.36 0.84
N VAL A 81 -8.33 14.80 1.35
CA VAL A 81 -9.43 15.34 0.57
C VAL A 81 -9.47 16.85 0.80
N GLY A 82 -8.86 17.60 -0.12
CA GLY A 82 -8.64 19.03 0.06
C GLY A 82 -7.66 19.31 1.22
N GLU A 83 -8.15 19.97 2.27
CA GLU A 83 -7.36 20.28 3.47
C GLU A 83 -7.57 19.26 4.61
N GLU A 84 -8.50 18.33 4.45
CA GLU A 84 -8.87 17.35 5.47
C GLU A 84 -8.19 16.00 5.24
N TYR A 85 -7.98 15.27 6.34
CA TYR A 85 -7.49 13.90 6.33
C TYR A 85 -8.62 12.97 6.78
N VAL A 86 -9.08 12.11 5.88
CA VAL A 86 -10.20 11.21 6.12
C VAL A 86 -9.68 9.77 6.19
N LEU A 87 -9.96 9.06 7.28
CA LEU A 87 -9.58 7.66 7.42
C LEU A 87 -10.23 6.84 6.30
N ASN A 88 -9.42 6.09 5.54
CA ASN A 88 -9.92 5.18 4.53
C ASN A 88 -9.87 3.74 5.08
N PRO A 89 -11.02 3.14 5.44
CA PRO A 89 -11.05 1.78 6.00
C PRO A 89 -10.73 0.69 4.97
N ASP A 90 -10.82 1.02 3.67
CA ASP A 90 -10.57 0.10 2.57
C ASP A 90 -9.08 0.01 2.22
N LYS A 91 -8.25 0.93 2.73
CA LYS A 91 -6.80 0.96 2.52
C LYS A 91 -6.07 0.45 3.75
N LYS A 92 -5.10 -0.45 3.53
CA LYS A 92 -4.23 -0.96 4.58
C LYS A 92 -2.78 -0.94 4.15
N LEU A 93 -1.91 -0.61 5.10
CA LEU A 93 -0.46 -0.64 4.89
C LEU A 93 0.18 -1.46 6.01
N PHE A 94 0.96 -2.45 5.61
CA PHE A 94 1.80 -3.26 6.49
C PHE A 94 3.25 -3.07 6.07
N LEU A 95 4.11 -2.74 7.03
CA LEU A 95 5.54 -2.55 6.82
C LEU A 95 6.32 -3.48 7.73
N THR A 96 7.29 -4.19 7.19
CA THR A 96 8.26 -4.97 7.95
C THR A 96 9.55 -4.18 8.00
N VAL A 97 10.00 -3.85 9.19
CA VAL A 97 11.22 -3.08 9.42
C VAL A 97 12.22 -3.96 10.18
N VAL A 98 13.39 -4.13 9.60
CA VAL A 98 14.50 -4.89 10.19
C VAL A 98 15.57 -3.93 10.68
N TYR A 99 16.23 -4.31 11.77
CA TYR A 99 17.34 -3.53 12.29
C TYR A 99 18.65 -4.05 11.70
N ASP A 100 19.40 -3.16 11.05
CA ASP A 100 20.76 -3.40 10.58
C ASP A 100 21.75 -3.02 11.68
N PHE A 101 22.45 -4.02 12.21
CA PHE A 101 23.42 -3.85 13.29
C PHE A 101 24.72 -3.20 12.83
N ASP A 102 25.08 -3.34 11.56
CA ASP A 102 26.32 -2.80 11.01
C ASP A 102 26.17 -1.29 10.74
N GLU A 103 24.99 -0.88 10.26
CA GLU A 103 24.69 0.52 9.98
C GLU A 103 24.02 1.28 11.14
N ASP A 104 23.59 0.59 12.21
CA ASP A 104 22.79 1.15 13.33
C ASP A 104 21.52 1.85 12.83
N LEU A 105 20.81 1.19 11.89
CA LEU A 105 19.65 1.75 11.21
C LEU A 105 18.48 0.76 11.12
N ASN A 106 17.27 1.30 11.14
CA ASN A 106 16.04 0.56 10.86
C ASN A 106 15.73 0.65 9.36
N ILE A 107 15.78 -0.49 8.67
CA ILE A 107 15.60 -0.61 7.22
C ILE A 107 14.23 -1.19 6.92
N LEU A 108 13.52 -0.59 5.96
CA LEU A 108 12.30 -1.16 5.40
C LEU A 108 12.63 -2.42 4.60
N SER A 109 12.25 -3.58 5.13
CA SER A 109 12.48 -4.89 4.52
C SER A 109 11.35 -5.31 3.59
N GLU A 110 10.11 -5.06 3.97
CA GLU A 110 8.92 -5.41 3.18
C GLU A 110 7.84 -4.35 3.34
N ALA A 111 7.06 -4.13 2.28
CA ALA A 111 5.92 -3.24 2.30
C ALA A 111 4.77 -3.87 1.51
N TYR A 112 3.66 -4.08 2.21
CA TYR A 112 2.42 -4.60 1.64
C TYR A 112 1.35 -3.53 1.77
N TYR A 113 0.81 -3.10 0.63
CA TYR A 113 -0.26 -2.12 0.57
C TYR A 113 -1.43 -2.66 -0.23
N SER A 114 -2.60 -2.64 0.39
CA SER A 114 -3.81 -3.15 -0.23
C SER A 114 -4.98 -2.19 -0.21
N VAL A 115 -5.83 -2.33 -1.22
CA VAL A 115 -7.04 -1.54 -1.41
C VAL A 115 -8.20 -2.49 -1.66
N THR A 116 -9.15 -2.50 -0.74
CA THR A 116 -10.41 -3.25 -0.88
C THR A 116 -11.37 -2.45 -1.75
N MET A 117 -12.09 -3.11 -2.65
CA MET A 117 -13.10 -2.45 -3.48
C MET A 117 -14.30 -3.35 -3.77
N PRO A 118 -15.46 -2.76 -4.11
CA PRO A 118 -16.64 -3.51 -4.52
C PRO A 118 -16.36 -4.41 -5.74
N ASN A 119 -17.04 -5.54 -5.82
CA ASN A 119 -16.77 -6.55 -6.86
C ASN A 119 -16.96 -6.04 -8.30
N GLU A 120 -17.95 -5.17 -8.50
CA GLU A 120 -18.22 -4.56 -9.81
C GLU A 120 -17.07 -3.65 -10.24
N GLU A 121 -16.60 -2.78 -9.34
CA GLU A 121 -15.44 -1.91 -9.56
C GLU A 121 -14.16 -2.72 -9.79
N PHE A 122 -13.92 -3.75 -8.97
CA PHE A 122 -12.78 -4.65 -9.12
C PHE A 122 -12.72 -5.30 -10.50
N THR A 123 -13.85 -5.81 -10.98
CA THR A 123 -13.91 -6.49 -12.27
C THR A 123 -13.60 -5.52 -13.40
N GLN A 124 -14.17 -4.31 -13.36
CA GLN A 124 -13.92 -3.27 -14.36
C GLN A 124 -12.45 -2.82 -14.34
N PHE A 125 -11.94 -2.50 -13.15
CA PHE A 125 -10.55 -2.07 -12.94
C PHE A 125 -9.55 -3.11 -13.46
N LYS A 126 -9.72 -4.38 -13.08
CA LYS A 126 -8.87 -5.48 -13.55
C LYS A 126 -8.88 -5.61 -15.06
N MET A 127 -10.06 -5.53 -15.68
CA MET A 127 -10.18 -5.57 -17.14
C MET A 127 -9.47 -4.40 -17.84
N GLU A 128 -9.52 -3.19 -17.26
CA GLU A 128 -8.82 -2.02 -17.80
C GLU A 128 -7.31 -2.17 -17.70
N LYS A 129 -6.79 -2.61 -16.55
CA LYS A 129 -5.35 -2.84 -16.34
C LYS A 129 -4.77 -3.89 -17.29
N GLU A 130 -5.48 -4.99 -17.51
CA GLU A 130 -5.07 -6.02 -18.48
C GLU A 130 -5.05 -5.50 -19.93
N LYS A 131 -6.03 -4.66 -20.29
CA LYS A 131 -6.05 -3.98 -21.61
C LYS A 131 -4.87 -3.01 -21.77
N GLU A 132 -4.49 -2.28 -20.72
CA GLU A 132 -3.33 -1.41 -20.75
C GLU A 132 -2.01 -2.18 -20.91
N LYS A 133 -1.83 -3.25 -20.11
CA LYS A 133 -0.66 -4.14 -20.18
C LYS A 133 -0.50 -4.75 -21.58
N SER A 134 -1.58 -5.27 -22.14
CA SER A 134 -1.56 -5.84 -23.50
C SER A 134 -1.24 -4.80 -24.59
N ARG A 135 -1.78 -3.57 -24.50
CA ARG A 135 -1.46 -2.47 -25.42
C ARG A 135 0.01 -2.04 -25.35
N LYS A 136 0.58 -1.97 -24.15
CA LYS A 136 2.02 -1.66 -23.94
C LYS A 136 2.90 -2.74 -24.60
N ASN A 137 2.60 -4.01 -24.35
CA ASN A 137 3.33 -5.13 -24.93
C ASN A 137 3.23 -5.18 -26.47
N TRP A 138 2.08 -4.83 -27.04
CA TRP A 138 1.89 -4.75 -28.50
C TRP A 138 2.71 -3.63 -29.14
N LYS A 139 2.80 -2.46 -28.50
CA LYS A 139 3.64 -1.34 -28.99
C LYS A 139 5.13 -1.65 -28.91
N GLY A 140 5.59 -2.38 -27.88
CA GLY A 140 6.97 -2.86 -27.79
C GLY A 140 7.34 -3.83 -28.92
N ARG A 141 6.40 -4.69 -29.34
CA ARG A 141 6.60 -5.68 -30.40
C ARG A 141 6.70 -5.11 -31.82
N LYS A 142 6.21 -3.90 -32.08
CA LYS A 142 6.29 -3.25 -33.41
C LYS A 142 7.59 -2.46 -33.64
N LYS A 143 8.46 -2.35 -32.63
CA LYS A 143 9.73 -1.61 -32.71
C LYS A 143 10.98 -2.50 -32.85
N ASN A 144 10.80 -3.83 -32.92
CA ASN A 144 11.86 -4.79 -33.20
C ASN A 144 11.70 -5.38 -34.61
#